data_AF-A0A1H4I5W5-F1
#
_entry.id   AF-A0A1H4I5W5-F1
#
_cell.length_a   1.000
_cell.length_b   1.000
_cell.length_c   1.000
_cell.angle_alpha   90.00
_cell.angle_beta   90.00
_cell.angle_gamma   90.00
#
_symmetry.space_group_name_H-M   'P 1'
#
loop_
_entity.id
_entity.type
_entity.pdbx_description
1 polymer ?
#
loop_
_entity_poly.entity_id
_entity_poly.type
_entity_poly.pdbx_seq_one_letter_code
_entity_poly.pdbx_strand_id
1 'polypeptide(L)'
;MSTSTPPVEPVDATSEVLDYRGYAAFEEIYTRELALLATFGIADPEVTWTGGNCYALTGALTAADGRSIYLLATTNGEPALTIDEPVTHWTVGLYDTESDSVALAMGEASVTALIDEYGEEIVDSSDALGSALTGARMALDQYAAPSGKIVLIGNRGVSWITE
;
A
#
# COMPACT_ATOMS: atom_id res chain seq x y z
N MET A 1 29.95 -46.37 30.05
CA MET A 1 30.06 -44.90 30.17
C MET A 1 29.26 -44.33 29.02
N SER A 2 28.09 -43.78 29.30
CA SER A 2 27.17 -43.23 28.29
C SER A 2 27.26 -41.71 28.34
N THR A 3 27.62 -41.06 27.25
CA THR A 3 27.53 -39.61 27.10
C THR A 3 26.28 -39.30 26.27
N SER A 4 25.25 -38.85 26.97
CA SER A 4 23.98 -38.37 26.39
C SER A 4 24.21 -36.97 25.83
N THR A 5 24.00 -36.79 24.53
CA THR A 5 23.89 -35.47 23.90
C THR A 5 22.63 -34.78 24.42
N PRO A 6 22.68 -33.49 24.82
CA PRO A 6 21.48 -32.75 25.20
C PRO A 6 20.56 -32.53 23.98
N PRO A 7 19.23 -32.58 24.16
CA PRO A 7 18.30 -32.28 23.09
C PRO A 7 18.42 -30.81 22.70
N VAL A 8 18.57 -30.55 21.40
CA VAL A 8 18.42 -29.23 20.80
C VAL A 8 16.96 -28.82 20.98
N GLU A 9 16.73 -27.71 21.67
CA GLU A 9 15.38 -27.14 21.80
C GLU A 9 14.84 -26.79 20.40
N PRO A 10 13.56 -27.06 20.12
CA PRO A 10 12.97 -26.66 18.85
C PRO A 10 13.02 -25.14 18.77
N VAL A 11 13.59 -24.64 17.67
CA VAL A 11 13.52 -23.23 17.30
C VAL A 11 12.03 -22.91 17.22
N ASP A 12 11.58 -22.02 18.12
CA ASP A 12 10.24 -21.49 18.13
C ASP A 12 10.10 -20.63 16.86
N ALA A 13 9.81 -21.30 15.75
CA ALA A 13 9.30 -20.64 14.57
C ALA A 13 7.93 -20.15 14.99
N THR A 14 7.88 -18.89 15.45
CA THR A 14 6.66 -18.10 15.45
C THR A 14 6.19 -18.05 14.00
N SER A 15 5.46 -19.10 13.59
CA SER A 15 4.54 -19.03 12.48
C SER A 15 3.57 -17.91 12.85
N GLU A 16 3.86 -16.70 12.37
CA GLU A 16 2.85 -15.66 12.29
C GLU A 16 1.74 -16.24 11.43
N VAL A 17 0.70 -16.70 12.11
CA VAL A 17 -0.50 -17.22 11.49
C VAL A 17 -1.15 -16.01 10.83
N LEU A 18 -0.87 -15.84 9.54
CA LEU A 18 -1.62 -14.96 8.66
C LEU A 18 -3.11 -15.21 8.95
N ASP A 19 -3.87 -14.18 9.33
CA ASP A 19 -5.32 -14.34 9.50
C ASP A 19 -5.93 -14.56 8.12
N TYR A 20 -6.02 -15.83 7.73
CA TYR A 20 -6.52 -16.25 6.44
C TYR A 20 -7.96 -15.79 6.18
N ARG A 21 -8.73 -15.47 7.23
CA ARG A 21 -10.09 -14.94 7.07
C ARG A 21 -10.08 -13.47 6.69
N GLY A 22 -9.26 -12.67 7.37
CA GLY A 22 -9.07 -11.26 7.01
C GLY A 22 -8.49 -11.14 5.60
N TYR A 23 -7.44 -11.90 5.31
CA TYR A 23 -6.78 -11.92 4.01
C TYR A 23 -7.75 -12.22 2.85
N ALA A 24 -8.54 -13.29 2.94
CA ALA A 24 -9.48 -13.65 1.89
C ALA A 24 -10.57 -12.58 1.66
N ALA A 25 -11.02 -11.92 2.74
CA ALA A 25 -11.98 -10.82 2.64
C ALA A 25 -11.36 -9.61 1.93
N PHE A 26 -10.10 -9.27 2.23
CA PHE A 26 -9.40 -8.17 1.56
C PHE A 26 -9.24 -8.43 0.05
N GLU A 27 -8.80 -9.62 -0.35
CA GLU A 27 -8.67 -9.98 -1.77
C GLU A 27 -10.01 -9.81 -2.52
N GLU A 28 -11.12 -10.26 -1.92
CA GLU A 28 -12.45 -10.10 -2.50
C GLU A 28 -12.90 -8.63 -2.57
N ILE A 29 -12.73 -7.87 -1.49
CA ILE A 29 -13.16 -6.46 -1.39
C ILE A 29 -12.37 -5.58 -2.36
N TYR A 30 -11.05 -5.78 -2.44
CA TYR A 30 -10.14 -4.94 -3.22
C TYR A 30 -9.79 -5.52 -4.59
N THR A 31 -10.53 -6.53 -5.08
CA THR A 31 -10.30 -7.13 -6.42
C THR A 31 -10.31 -6.06 -7.53
N ARG A 32 -11.18 -5.05 -7.43
CA ARG A 32 -11.25 -3.96 -8.43
C ARG A 32 -10.00 -3.09 -8.39
N GLU A 33 -9.54 -2.73 -7.20
CA GLU A 33 -8.32 -1.95 -6.97
C GLU A 33 -7.07 -2.69 -7.43
N LEU A 34 -6.96 -3.99 -7.17
CA LEU A 34 -5.87 -4.83 -7.67
C LEU A 34 -5.83 -4.86 -9.20
N ALA A 35 -6.99 -5.01 -9.85
CA ALA A 35 -7.10 -4.96 -11.31
C ALA A 35 -6.74 -3.57 -11.88
N LEU A 36 -7.07 -2.49 -11.14
CA LEU A 36 -6.67 -1.14 -11.48
C LEU A 36 -5.15 -1.00 -11.41
N LEU A 37 -4.49 -1.44 -10.33
CA LEU A 37 -3.03 -1.40 -10.19
C LEU A 37 -2.35 -2.12 -11.36
N ALA A 38 -2.84 -3.29 -11.75
CA ALA A 38 -2.34 -4.02 -12.93
C ALA A 38 -2.46 -3.16 -14.21
N THR A 39 -3.56 -2.43 -14.38
CA THR A 39 -3.76 -1.51 -15.52
C THR A 39 -2.79 -0.33 -15.51
N PHE A 40 -2.33 0.11 -14.34
CA PHE A 40 -1.28 1.12 -14.18
C PHE A 40 0.15 0.57 -14.36
N GLY A 41 0.28 -0.71 -14.69
CA GLY A 41 1.57 -1.37 -14.91
C GLY A 41 2.28 -1.75 -13.61
N ILE A 42 1.54 -1.90 -12.51
CA ILE A 42 2.04 -2.54 -11.31
C ILE A 42 2.10 -4.06 -11.58
N ALA A 43 3.27 -4.64 -11.44
CA ALA A 43 3.51 -6.07 -11.57
C ALA A 43 3.09 -6.79 -10.29
N ASP A 44 2.40 -7.92 -10.47
CA ASP A 44 1.91 -8.81 -9.43
C ASP A 44 1.23 -8.07 -8.26
N PRO A 45 0.21 -7.24 -8.53
CA PRO A 45 -0.48 -6.54 -7.45
C PRO A 45 -1.24 -7.54 -6.59
N GLU A 46 -1.07 -7.45 -5.28
CA GLU A 46 -1.68 -8.35 -4.31
C GLU A 46 -2.03 -7.62 -3.01
N VAL A 47 -2.88 -8.24 -2.19
CA VAL A 47 -2.95 -7.86 -0.78
C VAL A 47 -1.76 -8.52 -0.08
N THR A 48 -1.00 -7.75 0.69
CA THR A 48 0.10 -8.27 1.51
C THR A 48 -0.10 -7.90 2.96
N TRP A 49 0.26 -8.81 3.86
CA TRP A 49 0.32 -8.55 5.28
C TRP A 49 1.63 -7.81 5.62
N THR A 50 1.51 -6.67 6.30
CA THR A 50 2.64 -5.77 6.59
C THR A 50 3.09 -5.80 8.06
N GLY A 51 2.51 -6.69 8.87
CA GLY A 51 2.78 -6.80 10.30
C GLY A 51 1.51 -6.63 11.15
N GLY A 52 1.41 -7.38 12.25
CA GLY A 52 0.24 -7.30 13.14
C GLY A 52 -1.06 -7.70 12.44
N ASN A 53 -2.10 -6.86 12.51
CA ASN A 53 -3.35 -7.04 11.76
C ASN A 53 -3.44 -6.06 10.57
N CYS A 54 -2.31 -5.58 10.07
CA CYS A 54 -2.24 -4.60 8.99
C CYS A 54 -2.03 -5.28 7.65
N TYR A 55 -2.79 -4.82 6.66
CA TYR A 55 -2.70 -5.27 5.26
C TYR A 55 -2.54 -4.05 4.36
N ALA A 56 -1.92 -4.23 3.20
CA ALA A 56 -1.79 -3.19 2.18
C ALA A 56 -1.99 -3.80 0.79
N LEU A 57 -2.38 -2.98 -0.19
CA LEU A 57 -2.20 -3.37 -1.58
C LEU A 57 -0.75 -3.09 -1.95
N THR A 58 -0.09 -4.06 -2.55
CA THR A 58 1.33 -3.95 -2.89
C THR A 58 1.58 -4.35 -4.33
N GLY A 59 2.81 -4.14 -4.78
CA GLY A 59 3.27 -4.62 -6.08
C GLY A 59 4.54 -3.89 -6.51
N ALA A 60 5.11 -4.29 -7.64
CA ALA A 60 6.33 -3.69 -8.17
C ALA A 60 6.05 -2.81 -9.38
N LEU A 61 6.77 -1.70 -9.54
CA LEU A 61 6.79 -0.93 -10.79
C LEU A 61 8.22 -0.58 -11.20
N THR A 62 8.43 -0.36 -12.50
CA THR A 62 9.71 0.14 -13.02
C THR A 62 9.69 1.66 -13.09
N ALA A 63 10.62 2.32 -12.41
CA ALA A 63 10.85 3.76 -12.51
C ALA A 63 11.46 4.14 -13.87
N ALA A 64 11.44 5.43 -14.21
CA ALA A 64 11.98 5.94 -15.48
C ALA A 64 13.50 5.68 -15.65
N ASP A 65 14.23 5.52 -14.55
CA ASP A 65 15.65 5.17 -14.52
C ASP A 65 15.92 3.65 -14.61
N GLY A 66 14.87 2.83 -14.68
CA GLY A 66 14.93 1.38 -14.79
C GLY A 66 15.01 0.63 -13.46
N ARG A 67 15.03 1.33 -12.31
CA ARG A 67 14.98 0.67 -10.99
C ARG A 67 13.60 0.07 -10.73
N SER A 68 13.59 -1.04 -10.00
CA SER A 68 12.37 -1.60 -9.42
C SER A 68 12.00 -0.77 -8.19
N ILE A 69 10.74 -0.37 -8.09
CA ILE A 69 10.18 0.39 -6.99
C ILE A 69 9.04 -0.44 -6.41
N TYR A 70 9.00 -0.52 -5.09
CA TYR A 70 7.92 -1.18 -4.37
C TYR A 70 6.79 -0.19 -4.09
N LEU A 71 5.56 -0.59 -4.41
CA LEU A 71 4.35 0.15 -4.12
C LEU A 71 3.70 -0.42 -2.86
N LEU A 72 3.24 0.48 -2.00
CA LEU A 72 2.39 0.15 -0.86
C LEU A 72 1.23 1.16 -0.81
N ALA A 73 -0.01 0.66 -0.83
CA ALA A 73 -1.22 1.47 -0.75
C ALA A 73 -2.09 1.08 0.44
N THR A 74 -2.54 2.08 1.20
CA THR A 74 -3.41 1.91 2.38
C THR A 74 -4.59 2.87 2.33
N THR A 75 -5.55 2.65 3.23
CA THR A 75 -6.80 3.41 3.29
C THR A 75 -6.91 4.24 4.56
N ASN A 76 -7.66 5.34 4.49
CA ASN A 76 -8.09 6.15 5.64
C ASN A 76 -6.97 6.70 6.55
N GLY A 77 -5.72 6.77 6.05
CA GLY A 77 -4.59 7.37 6.78
C GLY A 77 -4.02 6.49 7.90
N GLU A 78 -4.59 5.30 8.12
CA GLU A 78 -3.95 4.25 8.91
C GLU A 78 -3.02 3.42 8.01
N PRO A 79 -1.96 2.80 8.55
CA PRO A 79 -1.06 1.96 7.76
C PRO A 79 -1.69 0.59 7.44
N ALA A 80 -2.97 0.58 7.08
CA ALA A 80 -3.72 -0.63 6.79
C ALA A 80 -4.88 -0.40 5.81
N LEU A 81 -5.28 -1.47 5.14
CA LEU A 81 -6.58 -1.59 4.49
C LEU A 81 -7.68 -1.77 5.54
N THR A 82 -8.86 -1.27 5.23
CA THR A 82 -10.07 -1.46 6.04
C THR A 82 -11.08 -2.38 5.37
N ILE A 83 -11.84 -3.14 6.16
CA ILE A 83 -12.97 -3.96 5.69
C ILE A 83 -14.30 -3.59 6.37
N ASP A 84 -14.24 -2.93 7.53
CA ASP A 84 -15.41 -2.70 8.39
C ASP A 84 -15.97 -1.27 8.26
N GLU A 85 -15.25 -0.39 7.57
CA GLU A 85 -15.66 0.99 7.31
C GLU A 85 -15.48 1.37 5.84
N PRO A 86 -16.26 2.35 5.34
CA PRO A 86 -16.09 2.85 3.98
C PRO A 86 -14.68 3.43 3.75
N VAL A 87 -14.13 3.18 2.57
CA VAL A 87 -12.90 3.83 2.11
C VAL A 87 -13.23 5.28 1.76
N THR A 88 -12.62 6.22 2.47
CA THR A 88 -12.78 7.66 2.25
C THR A 88 -11.52 8.32 1.71
N HIS A 89 -10.39 7.61 1.80
CA HIS A 89 -9.09 8.13 1.42
C HIS A 89 -8.11 7.00 1.07
N TRP A 90 -7.26 7.26 0.09
CA TRP A 90 -6.13 6.41 -0.29
C TRP A 90 -4.82 7.14 -0.09
N THR A 91 -3.83 6.41 0.43
CA THR A 91 -2.44 6.83 0.50
C THR A 91 -1.59 5.80 -0.22
N VAL A 92 -0.70 6.25 -1.11
CA VAL A 92 0.24 5.41 -1.86
C VAL A 92 1.65 5.89 -1.56
N GLY A 93 2.50 4.99 -1.08
CA GLY A 93 3.93 5.19 -0.91
C GLY A 93 4.73 4.38 -1.93
N LEU A 94 5.82 4.95 -2.41
CA LEU A 94 6.78 4.32 -3.30
C LEU A 94 8.12 4.17 -2.58
N TYR A 95 8.68 2.97 -2.58
CA TYR A 95 9.86 2.58 -1.80
C TYR A 95 10.91 1.96 -2.72
N ASP A 96 12.19 2.03 -2.35
CA ASP A 96 13.25 1.37 -3.13
C ASP A 96 13.11 -0.16 -3.00
N THR A 97 12.75 -0.64 -1.81
CA THR A 97 12.50 -2.05 -1.50
C THR A 97 11.31 -2.26 -0.57
N GLU A 98 10.82 -3.50 -0.48
CA GLU A 98 9.72 -3.90 0.43
C GLU A 98 10.04 -3.75 1.92
N SER A 99 11.33 -3.72 2.28
CA SER A 99 11.80 -3.65 3.68
C SER A 99 12.07 -2.22 4.15
N ASP A 100 11.92 -1.23 3.27
CA ASP A 100 12.20 0.16 3.60
C ASP A 100 11.08 0.76 4.44
N SER A 101 11.46 1.46 5.51
CA SER A 101 10.52 2.15 6.39
C SER A 101 10.15 3.56 5.90
N VAL A 102 10.83 4.06 4.88
CA VAL A 102 10.71 5.45 4.39
C VAL A 102 10.40 5.43 2.90
N ALA A 103 9.30 6.08 2.53
CA ALA A 103 8.93 6.22 1.13
C ALA A 103 9.84 7.25 0.43
N LEU A 104 10.24 6.95 -0.80
CA LEU A 104 10.89 7.89 -1.72
C LEU A 104 9.94 9.01 -2.12
N ALA A 105 8.67 8.66 -2.31
CA ALA A 105 7.62 9.57 -2.76
C ALA A 105 6.26 9.05 -2.34
N MET A 106 5.30 9.97 -2.15
CA MET A 106 3.95 9.63 -1.74
C MET A 106 2.90 10.37 -2.57
N GLY A 107 1.73 9.75 -2.66
CA GLY A 107 0.54 10.37 -3.20
C GLY A 107 -0.67 10.05 -2.35
N GLU A 108 -1.63 10.96 -2.33
CA GLU A 108 -2.85 10.78 -1.55
C GLU A 108 -4.08 11.29 -2.30
N ALA A 109 -5.22 10.64 -2.12
CA ALA A 109 -6.47 11.10 -2.73
C ALA A 109 -7.66 10.68 -1.87
N SER A 110 -8.52 11.64 -1.56
CA SER A 110 -9.84 11.40 -0.99
C SER A 110 -10.78 10.83 -2.02
N VAL A 111 -11.59 9.87 -1.61
CA VAL A 111 -12.75 9.44 -2.39
C VAL A 111 -13.78 10.57 -2.35
N THR A 112 -14.27 10.95 -3.53
CA THR A 112 -15.29 11.99 -3.64
C THR A 112 -16.63 11.31 -3.90
N ALA A 113 -17.59 11.59 -3.03
CA ALA A 113 -18.98 11.21 -3.21
C ALA A 113 -19.55 11.81 -4.49
N LEU A 114 -19.89 10.97 -5.46
CA LEU A 114 -20.79 11.33 -6.55
C LEU A 114 -22.19 10.84 -6.19
N ILE A 115 -23.24 11.53 -6.63
CA ILE A 115 -24.60 11.03 -6.47
C ILE A 115 -25.04 10.45 -7.81
N ASP A 116 -25.53 9.21 -7.81
CA ASP A 116 -26.05 8.56 -9.00
C ASP A 116 -27.43 9.10 -9.42
N GLU A 117 -27.98 8.58 -10.52
CA GLU A 117 -29.30 8.98 -11.01
C GLU A 117 -30.46 8.62 -10.08
N TYR A 118 -30.24 7.75 -9.09
CA TYR A 118 -31.21 7.32 -8.07
C TYR A 118 -31.05 8.07 -6.75
N GLY A 119 -30.04 8.94 -6.61
CA GLY A 119 -29.77 9.66 -5.37
C GLY A 119 -28.86 8.91 -4.39
N GLU A 120 -28.26 7.80 -4.81
CA GLU A 120 -27.32 7.02 -4.01
C GLU A 120 -25.90 7.55 -4.14
N GLU A 121 -25.14 7.51 -3.06
CA GLU A 121 -23.74 7.92 -3.05
C GLU A 121 -22.87 6.87 -3.75
N ILE A 122 -22.34 7.20 -4.93
CA ILE A 122 -21.25 6.48 -5.58
C ILE A 122 -19.93 6.96 -4.98
N VAL A 123 -19.26 6.04 -4.33
CA VAL A 123 -17.91 6.18 -3.80
C VAL A 123 -16.97 5.48 -4.79
N ASP A 124 -16.30 6.21 -5.69
CA ASP A 124 -15.32 5.58 -6.59
C ASP A 124 -13.93 5.52 -5.93
N SER A 125 -13.77 4.52 -5.07
CA SER A 125 -12.51 4.17 -4.41
C SER A 125 -11.36 3.95 -5.41
N SER A 126 -11.65 3.33 -6.56
CA SER A 126 -10.65 3.02 -7.58
C SER A 126 -10.13 4.29 -8.26
N ASP A 127 -10.98 5.27 -8.55
CA ASP A 127 -10.54 6.57 -9.09
C ASP A 127 -9.61 7.32 -8.12
N ALA A 128 -9.92 7.27 -6.81
CA ALA A 128 -9.07 7.84 -5.78
C ALA A 128 -7.72 7.11 -5.70
N LEU A 129 -7.69 5.77 -5.69
CA LEU A 129 -6.45 5.00 -5.73
C LEU A 129 -5.60 5.35 -6.95
N GLY A 130 -6.21 5.41 -8.15
CA GLY A 130 -5.51 5.80 -9.38
C GLY A 130 -4.93 7.21 -9.32
N SER A 131 -5.65 8.15 -8.69
CA SER A 131 -5.19 9.52 -8.47
C SER A 131 -4.03 9.59 -7.49
N ALA A 132 -4.10 8.86 -6.36
CA ALA A 132 -3.03 8.75 -5.39
C ALA A 132 -1.76 8.13 -6.02
N LEU A 133 -1.91 7.06 -6.80
CA LEU A 133 -0.81 6.43 -7.53
C LEU A 133 -0.17 7.40 -8.54
N THR A 134 -0.99 8.12 -9.30
CA THR A 134 -0.50 9.13 -10.24
C THR A 134 0.29 10.22 -9.51
N GLY A 135 -0.22 10.69 -8.36
CA GLY A 135 0.47 11.65 -7.50
C GLY A 135 1.81 11.12 -7.01
N ALA A 136 1.87 9.88 -6.53
CA ALA A 136 3.10 9.27 -6.03
C ALA A 136 4.17 9.12 -7.14
N ARG A 137 3.77 8.74 -8.35
CA ARG A 137 4.68 8.66 -9.51
C ARG A 137 5.18 10.03 -9.95
N MET A 138 4.30 11.03 -10.03
CA MET A 138 4.69 12.40 -10.33
C MET A 138 5.66 12.94 -9.29
N ALA A 139 5.44 12.62 -8.01
CA ALA A 139 6.31 12.98 -6.90
C ALA A 139 7.70 12.37 -7.10
N LEU A 140 7.77 11.07 -7.40
CA LEU A 140 9.02 10.35 -7.66
C LEU A 140 9.79 10.89 -8.88
N ASP A 141 9.09 11.14 -10.00
CA ASP A 141 9.74 11.48 -11.28
C ASP A 141 10.14 12.96 -11.37
N GLN A 142 9.38 13.87 -10.75
CA GLN A 142 9.54 15.31 -10.94
C GLN A 142 10.27 16.01 -9.79
N TYR A 143 10.35 15.38 -8.61
CA TYR A 143 10.90 16.03 -7.42
C TYR A 143 12.10 15.27 -6.88
N ALA A 144 13.25 15.95 -6.88
CA ALA A 144 14.40 15.50 -6.09
C ALA A 144 14.14 15.85 -4.62
N ALA A 145 13.81 14.85 -3.82
CA ALA A 145 13.58 15.01 -2.39
C ALA A 145 14.80 15.63 -1.69
N PRO A 146 14.65 16.76 -0.97
CA PRO A 146 15.66 17.24 -0.04
C PRO A 146 15.95 16.16 1.00
N SER A 147 17.21 16.05 1.45
CA SER A 147 17.58 15.09 2.50
C SER A 147 16.66 15.21 3.72
N GLY A 148 16.12 14.09 4.19
CA GLY A 148 15.22 14.04 5.35
C GLY A 148 13.77 14.43 5.05
N LYS A 149 13.37 14.50 3.78
CA LYS A 149 12.01 14.89 3.38
C LYS A 149 11.45 13.98 2.32
N ILE A 150 10.16 13.71 2.41
CA ILE A 150 9.41 12.99 1.38
C ILE A 150 8.47 13.97 0.69
N VAL A 151 8.40 13.89 -0.64
CA VAL A 151 7.41 14.64 -1.42
C VAL A 151 6.07 13.91 -1.41
N LEU A 152 5.01 14.64 -1.05
CA LEU A 152 3.63 14.14 -1.07
C LEU A 152 2.81 14.99 -2.05
N ILE A 153 2.23 14.35 -3.06
CA ILE A 153 1.28 15.00 -3.98
C ILE A 153 -0.13 14.50 -3.67
N GLY A 154 -0.94 15.38 -3.10
CA GLY A 154 -2.31 15.07 -2.72
C GLY A 154 -3.36 15.90 -3.46
N ASN A 155 -4.63 15.67 -3.11
CA ASN A 155 -5.76 16.50 -3.54
C ASN A 155 -5.57 18.01 -3.27
N ARG A 156 -4.70 18.37 -2.30
CA ARG A 156 -4.39 19.76 -1.91
C ARG A 156 -3.14 20.33 -2.59
N GLY A 157 -2.53 19.58 -3.51
CA GLY A 157 -1.30 19.94 -4.19
C GLY A 157 -0.06 19.30 -3.57
N VAL A 158 1.09 19.92 -3.78
CA VAL A 158 2.40 19.38 -3.39
C VAL A 158 2.75 19.82 -1.98
N SER A 159 3.21 18.89 -1.15
CA SER A 159 3.70 19.14 0.20
C SER A 159 4.96 18.33 0.50
N TRP A 160 5.69 18.74 1.55
CA TRP A 160 6.90 18.07 2.02
C TRP A 160 6.66 17.58 3.44
N ILE A 161 6.76 16.28 3.66
CA ILE A 161 6.68 15.66 4.99
C ILE A 161 8.11 15.33 5.46
N THR A 162 8.30 15.33 6.77
CA THR A 162 9.61 15.00 7.37
C THR A 162 9.67 13.50 7.58
N GLU A 163 10.81 12.88 7.27
CA GLU A 163 11.09 11.47 7.57
C GLU A 163 11.02 11.18 9.09
#